data_AF-A0A3A0DA64-F1
#
_entry.id   AF-A0A3A0DA64-F1
#
_cell.length_a   1.000
_cell.length_b   1.000
_cell.length_c   1.000
_cell.angle_alpha   90.00
_cell.angle_beta   90.00
_cell.angle_gamma   90.00
#
_symmetry.space_group_name_H-M   'P 1'
#
loop_
_entity.id
_entity.type
_entity.pdbx_description
1 polymer ?
#
loop_
_entity_poly.entity_id
_entity_poly.type
_entity_poly.pdbx_seq_one_letter_code
_entity_poly.pdbx_strand_id
1 'polypeptide(L)'
;RADQHAGARTTQEADDGSITVEMEVKEKDKTEPKSFAAANESELEEKFPAAYEAYKKYKSSKMAPRDYALVPLFIAMTAICWGAYGPVLHKGQVAMLGSRLRPLICVGLAYFIIGVLVPMALLGALEPDQAFNTKGVLWSLAGGAAGAFGALGVIMAFNFGGKPIYVMPLVFGCAPVINSFVEIVSQDLYAQISPLFYAGLIIVIVGAVIVLVFAPRGTPHGPPAGTTPAASPAK
;
A
#
# COMPACT_ATOMS: atom_id res chain seq x y z
N ARG A 1 -20.43 30.24 -14.13
CA ARG A 1 -19.75 28.94 -13.95
C ARG A 1 -19.46 28.84 -12.45
N ALA A 2 -20.47 28.43 -11.68
CA ALA A 2 -20.42 28.33 -10.23
C ALA A 2 -20.48 26.85 -9.89
N ASP A 3 -19.47 26.36 -9.20
CA ASP A 3 -19.30 24.97 -8.83
C ASP A 3 -20.44 24.52 -7.90
N GLN A 4 -21.25 23.58 -8.37
CA GLN A 4 -22.24 22.87 -7.57
C GLN A 4 -21.53 21.84 -6.69
N HIS A 5 -21.03 22.27 -5.53
CA HIS A 5 -20.72 21.36 -4.44
C HIS A 5 -21.98 21.12 -3.60
N ALA A 6 -22.90 20.31 -4.12
CA ALA A 6 -23.93 19.66 -3.31
C ALA A 6 -23.34 18.34 -2.81
N GLY A 7 -22.67 18.37 -1.65
CA GLY A 7 -22.18 17.16 -1.00
C GLY A 7 -23.32 16.47 -0.27
N ALA A 8 -23.53 15.17 -0.51
CA ALA A 8 -24.39 14.37 0.35
C ALA A 8 -23.85 14.35 1.77
N ARG A 9 -24.73 14.58 2.74
CA ARG A 9 -24.40 14.60 4.17
C ARG A 9 -24.44 13.19 4.76
N THR A 10 -25.45 12.42 4.36
CA THR A 10 -25.67 11.05 4.78
C THR A 10 -26.33 10.27 3.65
N THR A 11 -25.89 9.06 3.37
CA THR A 11 -26.57 8.14 2.44
C THR A 11 -26.73 6.80 3.13
N GLN A 12 -27.95 6.28 3.15
CA GLN A 12 -28.30 4.99 3.74
C GLN A 12 -29.08 4.16 2.73
N GLU A 13 -28.73 2.88 2.67
CA GLU A 13 -29.43 1.85 1.91
C GLU A 13 -29.84 0.77 2.91
N ALA A 14 -31.15 0.53 3.04
CA ALA A 14 -31.69 -0.48 3.93
C ALA A 14 -31.71 -1.86 3.25
N ASP A 15 -31.79 -2.92 4.04
CA ASP A 15 -31.76 -4.32 3.56
C ASP A 15 -32.94 -4.67 2.63
N ASP A 16 -34.01 -3.88 2.65
CA ASP A 16 -35.17 -3.99 1.75
C ASP A 16 -34.98 -3.29 0.39
N GLY A 17 -33.82 -2.67 0.16
CA GLY A 17 -33.48 -1.94 -1.06
C GLY A 17 -33.92 -0.48 -1.07
N SER A 18 -34.55 0.02 0.00
CA SER A 18 -34.91 1.44 0.11
C SER A 18 -33.67 2.31 0.32
N ILE A 19 -33.63 3.45 -0.38
CA ILE A 19 -32.49 4.37 -0.39
C ILE A 19 -32.93 5.72 0.16
N THR A 20 -32.18 6.23 1.14
CA THR A 20 -32.35 7.59 1.67
C THR A 20 -31.05 8.36 1.48
N VAL A 21 -31.14 9.48 0.75
CA VAL A 21 -30.03 10.40 0.49
C VAL A 21 -30.35 11.75 1.13
N GLU A 22 -29.57 12.19 2.10
CA GLU A 22 -29.63 13.53 2.64
C GLU A 22 -28.56 14.40 1.99
N MET A 23 -28.96 15.53 1.43
CA MET A 23 -28.03 16.49 0.84
C MET A 23 -28.43 17.93 1.10
N GLU A 24 -27.42 18.79 1.16
CA GLU A 24 -27.62 20.23 1.28
C GLU A 24 -27.91 20.82 -0.09
N VAL A 25 -29.12 21.36 -0.27
CA VAL A 25 -29.55 21.98 -1.52
C VAL A 25 -29.50 23.49 -1.35
N LYS A 26 -28.74 24.16 -2.22
CA LYS A 26 -28.58 25.61 -2.21
C LYS A 26 -29.68 26.24 -3.06
N GLU A 27 -30.66 26.85 -2.43
CA GLU A 27 -31.79 27.49 -3.11
C GLU A 27 -31.83 28.99 -2.80
N LYS A 28 -31.58 29.79 -3.83
CA LYS A 28 -31.60 31.28 -3.93
C LYS A 28 -30.83 32.15 -2.92
N ASP A 29 -30.58 31.71 -1.69
CA ASP A 29 -29.58 32.26 -0.75
C ASP A 29 -29.47 31.46 0.57
N LYS A 30 -30.15 30.31 0.66
CA LYS A 30 -30.16 29.45 1.85
C LYS A 30 -29.76 28.02 1.49
N THR A 31 -28.97 27.41 2.37
CA THR A 31 -28.61 26.00 2.29
C THR A 31 -29.53 25.25 3.25
N GLU A 32 -30.47 24.48 2.72
CA GLU A 32 -31.38 23.68 3.54
C GLU A 32 -31.13 22.17 3.29
N PRO A 33 -31.08 21.35 4.35
CA PRO A 33 -30.96 19.91 4.21
C PRO A 33 -32.27 19.35 3.64
N LYS A 34 -32.21 18.72 2.47
CA LYS A 34 -33.33 17.98 1.87
C LYS A 34 -33.01 16.49 1.90
N SER A 35 -33.98 15.70 2.37
CA SER A 35 -33.92 14.24 2.39
C SER A 35 -34.71 13.69 1.20
N PHE A 36 -34.08 12.80 0.45
CA PHE A 36 -34.64 12.16 -0.73
C PHE A 36 -34.74 10.66 -0.45
N ALA A 37 -35.97 10.14 -0.40
CA ALA A 37 -36.24 8.72 -0.21
C ALA A 37 -36.78 8.11 -1.51
N ALA A 38 -36.29 6.93 -1.87
CA ALA A 38 -36.76 6.14 -3.00
C ALA A 38 -36.81 4.65 -2.62
N ALA A 39 -37.72 3.89 -3.22
CA ALA A 39 -37.85 2.45 -2.94
C ALA A 39 -36.76 1.61 -3.64
N ASN A 40 -36.12 2.14 -4.68
CA ASN A 40 -35.05 1.48 -5.43
C ASN A 40 -34.20 2.48 -6.23
N GLU A 41 -33.11 1.99 -6.82
CA GLU A 41 -32.15 2.79 -7.58
C GLU A 41 -32.77 3.51 -8.78
N SER A 42 -33.64 2.82 -9.53
CA SER A 42 -34.31 3.36 -10.73
C SER A 42 -35.26 4.51 -10.40
N GLU A 43 -36.00 4.39 -9.29
CA GLU A 43 -36.87 5.46 -8.82
C GLU A 43 -36.07 6.69 -8.35
N LEU A 44 -34.91 6.48 -7.74
CA LEU A 44 -34.03 7.58 -7.32
C LEU A 44 -33.44 8.32 -8.53
N GLU A 45 -33.01 7.59 -9.56
CA GLU A 45 -32.48 8.15 -10.81
C GLU A 45 -33.55 8.98 -11.56
N GLU A 46 -34.77 8.44 -11.66
CA GLU A 46 -35.87 9.11 -12.36
C GLU A 46 -36.38 10.36 -11.62
N LYS A 47 -36.56 10.27 -10.30
CA LYS A 47 -37.16 11.36 -9.51
C LYS A 47 -36.14 12.41 -9.07
N PHE A 48 -34.90 12.01 -8.78
CA PHE A 48 -33.91 12.85 -8.12
C PHE A 48 -32.48 12.63 -8.67
N PRO A 49 -32.18 13.07 -9.90
CA PRO A 49 -30.89 12.82 -10.55
C PRO A 49 -29.68 13.36 -9.77
N ALA A 50 -29.84 14.48 -9.04
CA ALA A 50 -28.79 15.00 -8.16
C ALA A 50 -28.53 14.09 -6.96
N ALA A 51 -29.58 13.51 -6.35
CA ALA A 51 -29.45 12.56 -5.25
C ALA A 51 -28.90 11.20 -5.72
N TYR A 52 -29.18 10.83 -6.97
CA TYR A 52 -28.62 9.64 -7.59
C TYR A 52 -27.09 9.70 -7.76
N GLU A 53 -26.53 10.83 -8.21
CA GLU A 53 -25.07 11.01 -8.31
C GLU A 53 -24.37 10.86 -6.95
N ALA A 54 -24.97 11.42 -5.90
CA ALA A 54 -24.54 11.24 -4.53
C ALA A 54 -24.60 9.76 -4.08
N TYR A 55 -25.71 9.08 -4.35
CA TYR A 55 -25.88 7.66 -4.05
C TYR A 55 -24.88 6.78 -4.81
N LYS A 56 -24.63 7.06 -6.09
CA LYS A 56 -23.65 6.33 -6.91
C LYS A 56 -22.24 6.46 -6.35
N LYS A 57 -21.86 7.65 -5.87
CA LYS A 57 -20.58 7.86 -5.18
C LYS A 57 -20.51 7.07 -3.87
N TYR A 58 -21.59 7.05 -3.08
CA TYR A 58 -21.70 6.23 -1.87
C TYR A 58 -21.57 4.73 -2.19
N LYS A 59 -22.35 4.24 -3.15
CA LYS A 59 -22.35 2.83 -3.57
C LYS A 59 -20.99 2.39 -4.11
N SER A 60 -20.33 3.24 -4.91
CA SER A 60 -18.97 2.99 -5.40
C SER A 60 -17.92 2.99 -4.29
N SER A 61 -18.17 3.63 -3.15
CA SER A 61 -17.27 3.62 -1.99
C SER A 61 -17.48 2.42 -1.06
N LYS A 62 -18.62 1.74 -1.19
CA LYS A 62 -18.96 0.55 -0.39
C LYS A 62 -18.29 -0.68 -0.99
N MET A 63 -17.47 -1.37 -0.21
CA MET A 63 -16.85 -2.63 -0.64
C MET A 63 -17.91 -3.73 -0.78
N ALA A 64 -17.72 -4.66 -1.72
CA ALA A 64 -18.57 -5.83 -1.80
C ALA A 64 -18.29 -6.77 -0.61
N PRO A 65 -19.27 -7.58 -0.14
CA PRO A 65 -19.10 -8.53 0.97
C PRO A 65 -17.87 -9.43 0.84
N ARG A 66 -17.56 -9.87 -0.39
CA ARG A 66 -16.39 -10.69 -0.71
C ARG A 66 -15.08 -9.94 -0.46
N ASP A 67 -15.04 -8.66 -0.80
CA ASP A 67 -13.81 -7.86 -0.77
C ASP A 67 -13.37 -7.56 0.67
N TYR A 68 -14.30 -7.48 1.62
CA TYR A 68 -13.99 -7.39 3.05
C TYR A 68 -13.11 -8.55 3.55
N ALA A 69 -13.21 -9.74 2.95
CA ALA A 69 -12.37 -10.88 3.29
C ALA A 69 -11.08 -10.92 2.46
N LEU A 70 -11.15 -10.54 1.18
CA LEU A 70 -9.99 -10.57 0.28
C LEU A 70 -8.94 -9.50 0.61
N VAL A 71 -9.36 -8.29 0.98
CA VAL A 71 -8.44 -7.20 1.35
C VAL A 71 -7.47 -7.60 2.47
N PRO A 72 -7.92 -8.05 3.66
CA PRO A 72 -7.00 -8.46 4.72
C PRO A 72 -6.15 -9.68 4.34
N LEU A 73 -6.67 -10.59 3.51
CA LEU A 73 -5.92 -11.73 3.00
C LEU A 73 -4.71 -11.28 2.16
N PHE A 74 -4.91 -10.36 1.21
CA PHE A 74 -3.82 -9.85 0.38
C PHE A 74 -2.85 -8.94 1.17
N ILE A 75 -3.34 -8.22 2.18
CA ILE A 75 -2.49 -7.51 3.14
C ILE A 75 -1.60 -8.50 3.90
N ALA A 76 -2.16 -9.59 4.41
CA ALA A 76 -1.40 -10.62 5.12
C ALA A 76 -0.35 -11.28 4.23
N MET A 77 -0.72 -11.62 2.98
CA MET A 77 0.21 -12.16 1.98
C MET A 77 1.38 -11.18 1.75
N THR A 78 1.06 -9.90 1.56
CA THR A 78 2.06 -8.84 1.36
C THR A 78 3.00 -8.73 2.57
N ALA A 79 2.45 -8.73 3.79
CA ALA A 79 3.22 -8.66 5.03
C ALA A 79 4.16 -9.87 5.19
N ILE A 80 3.71 -11.08 4.86
CA ILE A 80 4.52 -12.29 4.90
C ILE A 80 5.66 -12.22 3.88
N CYS A 81 5.36 -11.86 2.63
CA CYS A 81 6.37 -11.77 1.56
C CYS A 81 7.44 -10.71 1.86
N TRP A 82 7.03 -9.50 2.24
CA TRP A 82 7.97 -8.42 2.58
C TRP A 82 8.69 -8.63 3.92
N GLY A 83 8.05 -9.28 4.90
CA GLY A 83 8.71 -9.68 6.14
C GLY A 83 9.82 -10.71 5.91
N ALA A 84 9.58 -11.69 5.03
CA ALA A 84 10.58 -12.70 4.65
C ALA A 84 11.67 -12.16 3.72
N TYR A 85 11.37 -11.11 2.94
CA TYR A 85 12.27 -10.52 1.95
C TYR A 85 13.65 -10.16 2.52
N GLY A 86 13.71 -9.43 3.64
CA GLY A 86 14.99 -8.98 4.21
C GLY A 86 15.96 -10.13 4.54
N PRO A 87 15.57 -11.12 5.37
CA PRO A 87 16.39 -12.28 5.67
C PRO A 87 16.79 -13.11 4.44
N VAL A 88 15.87 -13.33 3.49
CA VAL A 88 16.14 -14.08 2.26
C VAL A 88 17.15 -13.35 1.38
N LEU A 89 16.97 -12.04 1.20
CA LEU A 89 17.87 -11.20 0.41
C LEU A 89 19.26 -11.11 1.03
N HIS A 90 19.34 -10.96 2.36
CA HIS A 90 20.60 -10.95 3.08
C HIS A 90 21.37 -12.26 2.91
N LYS A 91 20.69 -13.42 2.99
CA LYS A 91 21.30 -14.72 2.68
C LYS A 91 21.84 -14.77 1.24
N GLY A 92 21.07 -14.26 0.27
CA GLY A 92 21.51 -14.16 -1.12
C GLY A 92 22.77 -13.28 -1.29
N GLN A 93 22.82 -12.13 -0.62
CA GLN A 93 23.99 -11.25 -0.62
C GLN A 93 25.23 -11.91 -0.02
N VAL A 94 25.09 -12.59 1.12
CA VAL A 94 26.19 -13.32 1.76
C VAL A 94 26.70 -14.43 0.85
N ALA A 95 25.80 -15.21 0.23
CA ALA A 95 26.16 -16.25 -0.73
C ALA A 95 26.85 -15.70 -2.00
N MET A 96 26.57 -14.44 -2.36
CA MET A 96 27.23 -13.73 -3.47
C MET A 96 28.48 -12.96 -3.03
N LEU A 97 29.12 -13.34 -1.92
CA LEU A 97 30.34 -12.71 -1.38
C LEU A 97 30.19 -11.20 -1.13
N GLY A 98 29.00 -10.75 -0.71
CA GLY A 98 28.72 -9.33 -0.46
C GLY A 98 28.66 -8.47 -1.72
N SER A 99 28.37 -9.08 -2.88
CA SER A 99 28.22 -8.34 -4.13
C SER A 99 27.10 -7.30 -4.05
N ARG A 100 27.43 -6.05 -4.40
CA ARG A 100 26.53 -4.92 -4.16
C ARG A 100 25.32 -4.87 -5.08
N LEU A 101 25.51 -5.19 -6.36
CA LEU A 101 24.51 -5.00 -7.42
C LEU A 101 23.94 -6.30 -7.99
N ARG A 102 24.66 -7.44 -7.87
CA ARG A 102 24.17 -8.73 -8.37
C ARG A 102 22.81 -9.15 -7.77
N PRO A 103 22.57 -9.02 -6.45
CA PRO A 103 21.25 -9.30 -5.88
C PRO A 103 20.15 -8.41 -6.46
N LEU A 104 20.44 -7.14 -6.77
CA LEU A 104 19.47 -6.22 -7.37
C LEU A 104 19.05 -6.68 -8.77
N ILE A 105 19.97 -7.25 -9.56
CA ILE A 105 19.65 -7.83 -10.86
C ILE A 105 18.68 -9.01 -10.69
N CYS A 106 18.91 -9.88 -9.70
CA CYS A 106 18.01 -11.00 -9.41
C CYS A 106 16.61 -10.52 -8.97
N VAL A 107 16.54 -9.46 -8.14
CA VAL A 107 15.26 -8.83 -7.76
C VAL A 107 14.56 -8.23 -8.98
N GLY A 108 15.31 -7.52 -9.83
CA GLY A 108 14.77 -6.94 -11.07
C GLY A 108 14.22 -8.01 -12.02
N LEU A 109 14.90 -9.14 -12.16
CA LEU A 109 14.41 -10.27 -12.96
C LEU A 109 13.12 -10.85 -12.39
N ALA A 110 13.03 -11.03 -11.07
CA ALA A 110 11.80 -11.48 -10.42
C ALA A 110 10.64 -10.49 -10.63
N TYR A 111 10.91 -9.19 -10.54
CA TYR A 111 9.92 -8.13 -10.80
C TYR A 111 9.47 -8.12 -12.25
N PHE A 112 10.35 -8.39 -13.22
CA PHE A 112 9.96 -8.51 -14.62
C PHE A 112 9.05 -9.73 -14.84
N ILE A 113 9.41 -10.89 -14.30
CA ILE A 113 8.61 -12.11 -14.46
C ILE A 113 7.22 -11.93 -13.83
N ILE A 114 7.16 -11.50 -12.57
CA ILE A 114 5.90 -11.41 -11.83
C ILE A 114 5.11 -10.15 -12.21
N GLY A 115 5.78 -9.01 -12.38
CA GLY A 115 5.13 -7.71 -12.64
C GLY A 115 4.81 -7.45 -14.10
N VAL A 116 5.40 -8.18 -15.05
CA VAL A 116 5.14 -8.01 -16.49
C VAL A 116 4.56 -9.27 -17.10
N LEU A 117 5.25 -10.42 -17.00
CA LEU A 117 4.82 -11.63 -17.73
C LEU A 117 3.49 -12.19 -17.19
N VAL A 118 3.29 -12.22 -15.87
CA VAL A 118 2.05 -12.73 -15.27
C VAL A 118 0.84 -11.84 -15.64
N PRO A 119 0.85 -10.51 -15.44
CA PRO A 119 -0.23 -9.65 -15.91
C PRO A 119 -0.49 -9.77 -17.41
N MET A 120 0.55 -9.79 -18.26
CA MET A 120 0.36 -9.94 -19.71
C MET A 120 -0.36 -11.24 -20.08
N ALA A 121 -0.08 -12.35 -19.39
CA ALA A 121 -0.75 -13.62 -19.63
C ALA A 121 -2.22 -13.63 -19.19
N LEU A 122 -2.56 -12.83 -18.17
CA LEU A 122 -3.90 -12.80 -17.57
C LEU A 122 -4.80 -11.68 -18.10
N LEU A 123 -4.22 -10.60 -18.62
CA LEU A 123 -4.94 -9.36 -18.97
C LEU A 123 -6.10 -9.62 -19.94
N GLY A 124 -5.86 -10.40 -21.00
CA GLY A 124 -6.90 -10.71 -21.98
C GLY A 124 -8.06 -11.56 -21.44
N ALA A 125 -7.85 -12.31 -20.35
CA ALA A 125 -8.87 -13.14 -19.73
C ALA A 125 -9.63 -12.41 -18.61
N LEU A 126 -8.95 -11.53 -17.87
CA LEU A 126 -9.52 -10.82 -16.72
C LEU A 126 -10.11 -9.46 -17.09
N GLU A 127 -9.54 -8.78 -18.09
CA GLU A 127 -9.87 -7.39 -18.44
C GLU A 127 -9.92 -7.18 -19.97
N PRO A 128 -10.76 -7.94 -20.71
CA PRO A 128 -10.76 -7.95 -22.17
C PRO A 128 -11.06 -6.58 -22.83
N ASP A 129 -11.83 -5.72 -22.16
CA ASP A 129 -12.32 -4.45 -22.72
C ASP A 129 -11.68 -3.20 -22.10
N GLN A 130 -10.62 -3.35 -21.29
CA GLN A 130 -9.96 -2.21 -20.63
C GLN A 130 -8.73 -1.74 -21.40
N ALA A 131 -8.78 -0.51 -21.93
CA ALA A 131 -7.66 0.11 -22.63
C ALA A 131 -6.68 0.81 -21.67
N PHE A 132 -5.40 0.82 -22.02
CA PHE A 132 -4.39 1.57 -21.30
C PHE A 132 -4.63 3.08 -21.41
N ASN A 133 -4.76 3.75 -20.26
CA ASN A 133 -4.81 5.21 -20.18
C ASN A 133 -3.41 5.77 -19.88
N THR A 134 -2.97 6.79 -20.62
CA THR A 134 -1.66 7.44 -20.44
C THR A 134 -1.42 7.92 -19.01
N LYS A 135 -2.43 8.49 -18.34
CA LYS A 135 -2.31 8.93 -16.95
C LYS A 135 -2.12 7.74 -16.01
N GLY A 136 -2.89 6.67 -16.21
CA GLY A 136 -2.77 5.43 -15.44
C GLY A 136 -1.39 4.81 -15.60
N VAL A 137 -0.92 4.69 -16.85
CA VAL A 137 0.43 4.19 -17.17
C VAL A 137 1.51 5.01 -16.46
N LEU A 138 1.43 6.35 -16.50
CA LEU A 138 2.43 7.21 -15.89
C LEU A 138 2.47 7.06 -14.36
N TRP A 139 1.30 7.01 -13.70
CA TRP A 139 1.23 6.79 -12.25
C TRP A 139 1.68 5.38 -11.85
N SER A 140 1.33 4.36 -12.63
CA SER A 140 1.81 2.99 -12.40
C SER A 140 3.32 2.88 -12.57
N LEU A 141 3.90 3.55 -13.57
CA LEU A 141 5.35 3.62 -13.77
C LEU A 141 6.05 4.36 -12.63
N ALA A 142 5.49 5.49 -12.19
CA ALA A 142 6.02 6.24 -11.05
C ALA A 142 5.99 5.41 -9.75
N GLY A 143 4.89 4.69 -9.51
CA GLY A 143 4.76 3.75 -8.39
C GLY A 143 5.79 2.62 -8.46
N GLY A 144 5.97 2.01 -9.64
CA GLY A 144 6.98 0.98 -9.88
C GLY A 144 8.41 1.50 -9.66
N ALA A 145 8.72 2.71 -10.13
CA ALA A 145 10.01 3.35 -9.92
C ALA A 145 10.29 3.60 -8.43
N ALA A 146 9.30 4.10 -7.66
CA ALA A 146 9.42 4.27 -6.22
C ALA A 146 9.74 2.94 -5.51
N GLY A 147 9.07 1.85 -5.89
CA GLY A 147 9.37 0.51 -5.39
C GLY A 147 10.78 0.02 -5.72
N ALA A 148 11.25 0.24 -6.95
CA ALA A 148 12.58 -0.15 -7.38
C ALA A 148 13.68 0.64 -6.62
N PHE A 149 13.50 1.94 -6.42
CA PHE A 149 14.40 2.74 -5.59
C PHE A 149 14.39 2.29 -4.12
N GLY A 150 13.24 1.91 -3.58
CA GLY A 150 13.14 1.32 -2.25
C GLY A 150 13.94 0.02 -2.13
N ALA A 151 13.83 -0.89 -3.11
CA ALA A 151 14.58 -2.14 -3.14
C ALA A 151 16.10 -1.89 -3.24
N LEU A 152 16.53 -0.94 -4.08
CA LEU A 152 17.91 -0.48 -4.15
C LEU A 152 18.40 0.03 -2.79
N GLY A 153 17.60 0.85 -2.09
CA GLY A 153 17.91 1.37 -0.76
C GLY A 153 18.16 0.26 0.26
N VAL A 154 17.28 -0.75 0.32
CA VAL A 154 17.44 -1.92 1.20
C VAL A 154 18.73 -2.69 0.90
N ILE A 155 18.99 -2.96 -0.37
CA ILE A 155 20.20 -3.68 -0.80
C ILE A 155 21.46 -2.93 -0.40
N MET A 156 21.48 -1.61 -0.63
CA MET A 156 22.59 -0.76 -0.22
C MET A 156 22.76 -0.71 1.30
N ALA A 157 21.68 -0.64 2.07
CA ALA A 157 21.74 -0.68 3.53
C ALA A 157 22.40 -1.98 4.03
N PHE A 158 22.04 -3.14 3.46
CA PHE A 158 22.70 -4.41 3.78
C PHE A 158 24.16 -4.47 3.35
N ASN A 159 24.51 -3.90 2.19
CA ASN A 159 25.88 -3.82 1.72
C ASN A 159 26.78 -2.96 2.64
N PHE A 160 26.23 -1.94 3.29
CA PHE A 160 26.92 -1.13 4.29
C PHE A 160 26.90 -1.74 5.70
N GLY A 161 26.51 -3.01 5.84
CA GLY A 161 26.52 -3.74 7.13
C GLY A 161 25.22 -3.67 7.92
N GLY A 162 24.16 -3.11 7.33
CA GLY A 162 22.81 -3.18 7.89
C GLY A 162 22.36 -4.64 8.05
N LYS A 163 21.77 -4.97 9.19
CA LYS A 163 21.21 -6.31 9.45
C LYS A 163 19.71 -6.29 9.21
N PRO A 164 19.10 -7.36 8.65
CA PRO A 164 17.65 -7.44 8.43
C PRO A 164 16.82 -7.12 9.68
N ILE A 165 17.32 -7.51 10.86
CA ILE A 165 16.66 -7.27 12.15
C ILE A 165 16.50 -5.77 12.49
N TYR A 166 17.28 -4.89 11.89
CA TYR A 166 17.20 -3.44 12.09
C TYR A 166 16.61 -2.72 10.88
N VAL A 167 17.11 -3.05 9.68
CA VAL A 167 16.71 -2.34 8.45
C VAL A 167 15.24 -2.61 8.12
N MET A 168 14.75 -3.84 8.27
CA MET A 168 13.37 -4.16 7.89
C MET A 168 12.35 -3.45 8.81
N PRO A 169 12.44 -3.53 10.16
CA PRO A 169 11.50 -2.82 11.01
C PRO A 169 11.56 -1.29 10.87
N LEU A 170 12.74 -0.72 10.60
CA LEU A 170 12.87 0.73 10.37
C LEU A 170 12.17 1.16 9.07
N VAL A 171 12.41 0.46 7.96
CA VAL A 171 11.78 0.78 6.67
C VAL A 171 10.26 0.63 6.77
N PHE A 172 9.77 -0.51 7.28
CA PHE A 172 8.34 -0.76 7.38
C PHE A 172 7.65 0.00 8.51
N GLY A 173 8.37 0.44 9.54
CA GLY A 173 7.84 1.35 10.57
C GLY A 173 7.69 2.78 10.06
N CYS A 174 8.59 3.25 9.20
CA CYS A 174 8.51 4.58 8.60
C CYS A 174 7.58 4.66 7.39
N ALA A 175 7.37 3.55 6.65
CA ALA A 175 6.57 3.54 5.43
C ALA A 175 5.11 4.06 5.64
N PRO A 176 4.37 3.64 6.69
CA PRO A 176 3.05 4.20 6.98
C PRO A 176 3.07 5.70 7.23
N VAL A 177 4.10 6.20 7.93
CA VAL A 177 4.29 7.63 8.22
C VAL A 177 4.42 8.42 6.92
N ILE A 178 5.31 7.98 6.03
CA ILE A 178 5.52 8.63 4.73
C ILE A 178 4.26 8.57 3.86
N ASN A 179 3.58 7.41 3.81
CA ASN A 179 2.34 7.27 3.04
C ASN A 179 1.29 8.30 3.49
N SER A 180 1.07 8.42 4.79
CA SER A 180 0.09 9.37 5.31
C SER A 180 0.47 10.82 5.02
N PHE A 181 1.76 11.19 5.09
CA PHE A 181 2.18 12.53 4.67
C PHE A 181 1.93 12.77 3.18
N VAL A 182 2.25 11.79 2.33
CA VAL A 182 1.98 11.88 0.89
C VAL A 182 0.49 12.04 0.62
N GLU A 183 -0.38 11.31 1.33
CA GLU A 183 -1.84 11.44 1.21
C GLU A 183 -2.35 12.81 1.69
N ILE A 184 -1.88 13.28 2.86
CA ILE A 184 -2.24 14.60 3.39
C ILE A 184 -1.91 15.70 2.39
N VAL A 185 -0.71 15.66 1.80
CA VAL A 185 -0.26 16.66 0.83
C VAL A 185 -1.01 16.50 -0.50
N SER A 186 -1.16 15.27 -0.99
CA SER A 186 -1.77 15.01 -2.31
C SER A 186 -3.28 15.29 -2.34
N GLN A 187 -3.93 15.22 -1.19
CA GLN A 187 -5.39 15.42 -1.07
C GLN A 187 -5.75 16.74 -0.34
N ASP A 188 -4.76 17.61 -0.06
CA ASP A 188 -4.95 18.87 0.69
C ASP A 188 -5.68 18.69 2.04
N LEU A 189 -5.38 17.60 2.75
CA LEU A 189 -6.10 17.17 3.95
C LEU A 189 -5.62 17.85 5.26
N TYR A 190 -4.87 18.95 5.16
CA TYR A 190 -4.20 19.61 6.29
C TYR A 190 -5.13 19.96 7.46
N ALA A 191 -6.38 20.33 7.17
CA ALA A 191 -7.36 20.72 8.18
C ALA A 191 -8.10 19.52 8.83
N GLN A 192 -7.98 18.32 8.26
CA GLN A 192 -8.72 17.12 8.68
C GLN A 192 -7.86 16.16 9.52
N ILE A 193 -6.63 16.55 9.85
CA ILE A 193 -5.71 15.69 10.58
C ILE A 193 -6.15 15.59 12.04
N SER A 194 -6.66 14.42 12.39
CA SER A 194 -7.08 14.11 13.76
C SER A 194 -5.88 14.08 14.72
N PRO A 195 -6.01 14.59 15.96
CA PRO A 195 -5.01 14.38 17.00
C PRO A 195 -4.69 12.89 17.27
N LEU A 196 -5.67 12.00 17.08
CA LEU A 196 -5.46 10.54 17.21
C LEU A 196 -4.52 9.98 16.14
N PHE A 197 -4.52 10.56 14.95
CA PHE A 197 -3.61 10.15 13.88
C PHE A 197 -2.16 10.40 14.29
N TYR A 198 -1.85 11.58 14.85
CA TYR A 198 -0.52 11.88 15.39
C TYR A 198 -0.13 10.95 16.54
N ALA A 199 -1.06 10.65 17.45
CA ALA A 199 -0.83 9.68 18.52
C ALA A 199 -0.49 8.29 17.95
N GLY A 200 -1.19 7.85 16.91
CA GLY A 200 -0.90 6.61 16.19
C GLY A 200 0.51 6.60 15.60
N LEU A 201 0.94 7.68 14.94
CA LEU A 201 2.32 7.80 14.43
C LEU A 201 3.37 7.70 15.54
N ILE A 202 3.14 8.34 16.68
CA ILE A 202 4.04 8.26 17.84
C ILE A 202 4.12 6.81 18.34
N ILE A 203 2.98 6.11 18.46
CA ILE A 203 2.96 4.71 18.88
C ILE A 203 3.72 3.81 17.89
N VAL A 204 3.60 4.04 16.59
CA VAL A 204 4.35 3.29 15.56
C VAL A 204 5.85 3.52 15.74
N ILE A 205 6.29 4.77 15.93
CA ILE A 205 7.71 5.10 16.17
C ILE A 205 8.21 4.43 17.44
N VAL A 206 7.46 4.53 18.54
CA VAL A 206 7.81 3.90 19.83
C VAL A 206 7.88 2.38 19.69
N GLY A 207 6.90 1.77 19.02
CA GLY A 207 6.89 0.34 18.73
C GLY A 207 8.11 -0.11 17.93
N ALA A 208 8.47 0.63 16.88
CA ALA A 208 9.68 0.38 16.12
C ALA A 208 10.94 0.48 17.00
N VAL A 209 11.06 1.53 17.81
CA VAL A 209 12.19 1.70 18.75
C VAL A 209 12.28 0.54 19.74
N ILE A 210 11.17 0.13 20.35
CA ILE A 210 11.13 -1.02 21.28
C ILE A 210 11.60 -2.29 20.56
N VAL A 211 11.09 -2.58 19.36
CA VAL A 211 11.51 -3.75 18.58
C VAL A 211 13.02 -3.72 18.32
N LEU A 212 13.59 -2.56 17.99
CA LEU A 212 15.02 -2.43 17.70
C LEU A 212 15.90 -2.53 18.95
N VAL A 213 15.45 -1.99 20.08
CA VAL A 213 16.16 -2.02 21.37
C VAL A 213 16.18 -3.44 21.94
N PHE A 214 15.05 -4.13 21.89
CA PHE A 214 14.85 -5.47 22.42
C PHE A 214 15.02 -6.58 21.37
N ALA A 215 15.50 -6.24 20.17
CA ALA A 215 15.82 -7.20 19.13
C ALA A 215 16.83 -8.23 19.63
N PRO A 216 16.55 -9.55 19.54
CA PRO A 216 17.47 -10.58 19.99
C PRO A 216 18.78 -10.52 19.18
N ARG A 217 19.89 -10.26 19.87
CA ARG A 217 21.22 -10.23 19.26
C ARG A 217 21.72 -11.67 19.21
N GLY A 218 21.84 -12.23 18.01
CA GLY A 218 22.49 -13.52 17.83
C GLY A 218 23.89 -13.49 18.46
N THR A 219 24.22 -14.52 19.25
CA THR A 219 25.58 -14.71 19.77
C THR A 219 26.57 -14.68 18.61
N PRO A 220 27.71 -13.98 18.73
CA PRO A 220 28.76 -14.07 17.73
C PRO A 220 29.13 -15.54 17.58
N HIS A 221 28.90 -16.12 16.39
CA HIS A 221 29.57 -17.38 16.08
C HIS A 221 31.06 -17.08 16.14
N GLY A 222 31.75 -17.76 17.05
CA GLY A 222 33.19 -17.65 17.20
C GLY A 222 33.92 -17.94 15.88
N PRO A 223 35.21 -17.59 15.80
CA PRO A 223 36.00 -17.81 14.60
C PRO A 223 35.84 -19.26 14.11
N PRO A 224 35.75 -19.50 12.79
CA PRO A 224 35.68 -20.85 12.26
C PRO A 224 36.88 -21.64 12.77
N ALA A 225 36.60 -22.74 13.47
CA ALA A 225 37.61 -23.62 14.02
C ALA A 225 38.50 -24.16 12.89
N GLY A 226 39.79 -23.81 12.96
CA GLY A 226 40.92 -24.57 12.41
C GLY A 226 40.83 -25.02 10.95
N THR A 227 41.27 -24.18 10.02
CA THR A 227 41.96 -24.69 8.83
C THR A 227 43.37 -25.08 9.25
N THR A 228 43.57 -26.35 9.59
CA THR A 228 44.89 -26.97 9.68
C THR A 228 45.61 -26.76 8.34
N PRO A 229 46.83 -26.18 8.30
CA PRO A 229 47.60 -26.11 7.08
C PRO A 229 47.98 -27.53 6.64
N ALA A 230 47.45 -27.97 5.51
CA ALA A 230 47.91 -29.18 4.85
C ALA A 230 49.38 -28.98 4.46
N ALA A 231 50.26 -29.81 5.00
CA ALA A 231 51.67 -29.86 4.65
C ALA A 231 51.82 -30.06 3.13
N SER A 232 52.62 -29.21 2.52
CA SER A 232 53.00 -29.32 1.10
C SER A 232 53.87 -30.58 0.92
N PRO A 233 53.56 -31.49 -0.03
CA PRO A 233 54.49 -32.53 -0.40
C PRO A 233 55.61 -31.90 -1.24
N ALA A 234 56.85 -32.16 -0.82
CA ALA A 234 58.05 -31.79 -1.56
C ALA A 234 58.09 -32.51 -2.91
N LYS A 235 58.40 -31.76 -3.97
CA LYS A 235 59.10 -32.28 -5.15
C LYS A 235 59.92 -31.17 -5.80
#